data_AF-A0A955VED9-F1
#
_entry.id   AF-A0A955VED9-F1
#
_cell.length_a   1.000
_cell.length_b   1.000
_cell.length_c   1.000
_cell.angle_alpha   90.00
_cell.angle_beta   90.00
_cell.angle_gamma   90.00
#
_symmetry.space_group_name_H-M   'P 1'
#
loop_
_entity.id
_entity.type
_entity.pdbx_description
1 polymer ?
#
loop_
_entity_poly.entity_id
_entity_poly.type
_entity_poly.pdbx_seq_one_letter_code
_entity_poly.pdbx_strand_id
1 'polypeptide(L)'
;RPFLARASAALGHPIEVIAGEEEARLIYRGVVHDLPHADGQRQIVIDIGGGSTEVILGAGLVPEHATSLHIGCIGQTKQFFADGKLTKDRFRQATIAAQLQFERLRGPYFRGNWARAVGSSGTVNALHAILREGGFGDPGLGVTRAGLKRLRNAMIKVGHADKLDFPGLKSTRAPVLAGGLSVLYAAFKTLPLTEVNAASGALREGVMYDLLGRYGLEDVREGTIRALLERFRVDLDQAARVERTALACLDAAVDWFTDEQRELAAQYLSWAAQLHEIGLAVGFHGYHKHGDYVVRNSTMPGFSNDEQAVLAALVLVHRRKLARPEVEQVPGMNLDFFRRMAVLLRLAVHMNRNRSWRPPPDITLVARGPSIDLRFPEGYLEQNPLTLADFQDEAQRLGPAGLELTVG
;
A
#
# COMPACT_ATOMS: atom_id res chain seq x y z
N ARG A 1 18.50 3.64 1.26
CA ARG A 1 18.00 3.08 2.55
C ARG A 1 18.96 1.98 3.05
N PRO A 2 20.01 2.30 3.84
CA PRO A 2 21.09 1.34 4.16
C PRO A 2 20.65 0.08 4.91
N PHE A 3 19.66 0.21 5.81
CA PHE A 3 19.12 -0.93 6.56
C PHE A 3 18.43 -1.95 5.64
N LEU A 4 17.52 -1.50 4.78
CA LEU A 4 16.79 -2.39 3.86
C LEU A 4 17.74 -3.11 2.92
N ALA A 5 18.72 -2.40 2.33
CA ALA A 5 19.68 -3.02 1.43
C ALA A 5 20.45 -4.17 2.10
N ARG A 6 20.93 -3.95 3.33
CA ARG A 6 21.64 -4.99 4.12
C ARG A 6 20.72 -6.13 4.53
N ALA A 7 19.50 -5.83 4.95
CA ALA A 7 18.56 -6.84 5.43
C ALA A 7 18.03 -7.70 4.28
N SER A 8 17.69 -7.12 3.13
CA SER A 8 17.30 -7.87 1.93
C SER A 8 18.42 -8.78 1.43
N ALA A 9 19.67 -8.29 1.40
CA ALA A 9 20.82 -9.10 1.04
C ALA A 9 21.04 -10.28 2.01
N ALA A 10 20.81 -10.08 3.32
CA ALA A 10 20.94 -11.13 4.31
C ALA A 10 19.81 -12.17 4.24
N LEU A 11 18.58 -11.76 3.89
CA LEU A 11 17.42 -12.63 3.77
C LEU A 11 17.36 -13.39 2.44
N GLY A 12 18.06 -12.91 1.40
CA GLY A 12 17.93 -13.41 0.03
C GLY A 12 16.62 -13.00 -0.66
N HIS A 13 15.82 -12.13 -0.03
CA HIS A 13 14.53 -11.67 -0.52
C HIS A 13 14.38 -10.16 -0.33
N PRO A 14 13.70 -9.45 -1.25
CA PRO A 14 13.40 -8.03 -1.09
C PRO A 14 12.51 -7.79 0.14
N ILE A 15 12.69 -6.64 0.79
CA ILE A 15 11.81 -6.20 1.89
C ILE A 15 10.92 -5.10 1.33
N GLU A 16 9.62 -5.36 1.31
CA GLU A 16 8.61 -4.42 0.85
C GLU A 16 8.10 -3.59 2.03
N VAL A 17 8.26 -2.26 1.92
CA VAL A 17 7.66 -1.32 2.88
C VAL A 17 6.26 -1.00 2.38
N ILE A 18 5.26 -1.22 3.22
CA ILE A 18 3.86 -0.89 2.91
C ILE A 18 3.40 0.38 3.64
N ALA A 19 2.39 1.05 3.08
CA ALA A 19 1.72 2.15 3.76
C ALA A 19 0.86 1.63 4.93
N GLY A 20 0.55 2.50 5.89
CA GLY A 20 -0.26 2.12 7.05
C GLY A 20 -1.68 1.68 6.67
N GLU A 21 -2.26 2.26 5.62
CA GLU A 21 -3.57 1.85 5.08
C GLU A 21 -3.51 0.45 4.45
N GLU A 22 -2.39 0.11 3.80
CA GLU A 22 -2.18 -1.22 3.23
C GLU A 22 -1.92 -2.26 4.32
N GLU A 23 -1.16 -1.90 5.35
CA GLU A 23 -1.02 -2.72 6.57
C GLU A 23 -2.39 -2.99 7.20
N ALA A 24 -3.22 -1.96 7.36
CA ALA A 24 -4.57 -2.09 7.89
C ALA A 24 -5.45 -3.02 7.04
N ARG A 25 -5.40 -2.89 5.71
CA ARG A 25 -6.13 -3.77 4.77
C ARG A 25 -5.70 -5.23 4.92
N LEU A 26 -4.39 -5.49 4.96
CA LEU A 26 -3.84 -6.83 5.12
C LEU A 26 -4.18 -7.43 6.48
N ILE A 27 -4.08 -6.65 7.56
CA ILE A 27 -4.52 -7.07 8.90
C ILE A 27 -5.98 -7.49 8.88
N TYR A 28 -6.85 -6.67 8.28
CA TYR A 28 -8.27 -7.02 8.15
C TYR A 28 -8.43 -8.35 7.41
N ARG A 29 -7.76 -8.53 6.27
CA ARG A 29 -7.77 -9.78 5.51
C ARG A 29 -7.35 -10.97 6.37
N GLY A 30 -6.27 -10.87 7.13
CA GLY A 30 -5.80 -11.94 8.01
C GLY A 30 -6.78 -12.26 9.14
N VAL A 31 -7.36 -11.22 9.75
CA VAL A 31 -8.34 -11.40 10.84
C VAL A 31 -9.63 -12.05 10.35
N VAL A 32 -10.19 -11.61 9.21
CA VAL A 32 -11.51 -12.09 8.78
C VAL A 32 -11.52 -13.51 8.26
N HIS A 33 -10.38 -14.05 7.81
CA HIS A 33 -10.27 -15.46 7.40
C HIS A 33 -10.29 -16.43 8.59
N ASP A 34 -9.89 -15.96 9.78
CA ASP A 34 -9.93 -16.74 11.02
C ASP A 34 -11.27 -16.67 11.75
N LEU A 35 -12.15 -15.74 11.35
CA LEU A 35 -13.42 -15.50 12.01
C LEU A 35 -14.55 -16.28 11.33
N PRO A 36 -15.54 -16.76 12.10
CA PRO A 36 -16.78 -17.25 11.52
C PRO A 36 -17.38 -16.18 10.59
N HIS A 37 -17.89 -16.62 9.44
CA HIS A 37 -18.57 -15.73 8.50
C HIS A 37 -19.68 -15.00 9.24
N ALA A 38 -19.56 -13.67 9.27
CA ALA A 38 -20.61 -12.81 9.78
C ALA A 38 -21.38 -12.31 8.57
N ASP A 39 -22.43 -13.03 8.18
CA ASP A 39 -23.33 -12.82 7.02
C ASP A 39 -23.48 -11.36 6.56
N GLY A 40 -22.48 -10.81 5.86
CA GLY A 40 -22.42 -9.40 5.46
C GLY A 40 -22.45 -8.37 6.61
N GLN A 41 -22.34 -8.77 7.87
CA GLN A 41 -22.42 -7.84 9.00
C GLN A 41 -21.12 -7.04 9.15
N ARG A 42 -21.28 -5.75 9.48
CA ARG A 42 -20.15 -4.86 9.77
C ARG A 42 -19.42 -5.31 11.03
N GLN A 43 -18.11 -5.28 10.97
CA GLN A 43 -17.20 -5.57 12.07
C GLN A 43 -16.08 -4.55 12.11
N ILE A 44 -15.60 -4.25 13.31
CA ILE A 44 -14.43 -3.38 13.51
C ILE A 44 -13.23 -4.22 13.96
N VAL A 45 -12.09 -4.02 13.32
CA VAL A 45 -10.81 -4.63 13.66
C VAL A 45 -9.88 -3.55 14.20
N ILE A 46 -9.20 -3.84 15.32
CA ILE A 46 -8.23 -2.94 15.95
C ILE A 46 -6.93 -3.68 16.18
N ASP A 47 -5.85 -3.27 15.51
CA ASP A 47 -4.51 -3.79 15.76
C ASP A 47 -3.69 -2.75 16.50
N ILE A 48 -3.10 -3.12 17.64
CA ILE A 48 -2.22 -2.20 18.40
C ILE A 48 -0.79 -2.74 18.33
N GLY A 49 -0.07 -2.21 17.35
CA GLY A 49 1.35 -2.41 17.15
C GLY A 49 2.24 -1.62 18.11
N GLY A 50 3.54 -1.66 17.83
CA GLY A 50 4.54 -0.92 18.60
C GLY A 50 4.53 0.58 18.33
N GLY A 51 4.44 0.96 17.06
CA GLY A 51 4.51 2.35 16.58
C GLY A 51 3.18 2.93 16.11
N SER A 52 2.29 2.09 15.58
CA SER A 52 0.99 2.47 15.03
C SER A 52 -0.15 1.63 15.60
N THR A 53 -1.37 2.05 15.29
CA THR A 53 -2.62 1.35 15.59
C THR A 53 -3.52 1.42 14.37
N GLU A 54 -3.85 0.27 13.80
CA GLU A 54 -4.73 0.17 12.66
C GLU A 54 -6.18 -0.02 13.13
N VAL A 55 -7.10 0.71 12.51
CA VAL A 55 -8.53 0.63 12.79
C VAL A 55 -9.26 0.40 11.47
N ILE A 56 -10.02 -0.69 11.38
CA ILE A 56 -10.67 -1.09 10.15
C ILE A 56 -12.15 -1.35 10.40
N LEU A 57 -13.02 -0.74 9.61
CA LEU A 57 -14.44 -1.11 9.51
C LEU A 57 -14.64 -1.85 8.19
N GLY A 58 -15.26 -3.02 8.23
CA GLY A 58 -15.54 -3.79 7.03
C GLY A 58 -16.70 -4.76 7.19
N ALA A 59 -17.12 -5.36 6.09
CA ALA A 59 -18.14 -6.39 6.04
C ALA A 59 -17.66 -7.55 5.16
N GLY A 60 -17.82 -8.78 5.64
CA GLY A 60 -17.26 -9.96 4.97
C GLY A 60 -15.73 -9.82 4.76
N LEU A 61 -15.26 -10.09 3.54
CA LEU A 61 -13.84 -10.01 3.18
C LEU A 61 -13.39 -8.61 2.74
N VAL A 62 -14.30 -7.64 2.67
CA VAL A 62 -14.03 -6.31 2.11
C VAL A 62 -13.96 -5.26 3.22
N PRO A 63 -12.82 -4.55 3.37
CA PRO A 63 -12.76 -3.38 4.24
C PRO A 63 -13.51 -2.21 3.59
N GLU A 64 -14.40 -1.57 4.34
CA GLU A 64 -15.09 -0.32 3.93
C GLU A 64 -14.19 0.89 4.22
N HIS A 65 -13.53 0.89 5.38
CA HIS A 65 -12.59 1.92 5.81
C HIS A 65 -11.41 1.25 6.52
N ALA A 66 -10.19 1.55 6.08
CA ALA A 66 -8.96 1.09 6.71
C ALA A 66 -8.04 2.28 6.95
N THR A 67 -7.54 2.45 8.17
CA THR A 67 -6.67 3.58 8.54
C THR A 67 -5.63 3.15 9.55
N SER A 68 -4.50 3.86 9.56
CA SER A 68 -3.42 3.69 10.54
C SER A 68 -3.22 4.99 11.31
N LEU A 69 -3.25 4.89 12.63
CA LEU A 69 -2.95 5.98 13.54
C LEU A 69 -1.49 5.87 13.99
N HIS A 70 -0.76 6.99 14.03
CA HIS A 70 0.62 7.04 14.55
C HIS A 70 0.67 7.00 16.08
N ILE A 71 0.14 5.93 16.66
CA ILE A 71 0.16 5.66 18.08
C ILE A 71 0.25 4.16 18.33
N GLY A 72 1.22 3.73 19.13
CA GLY A 72 1.39 2.32 19.48
C GLY A 72 1.88 2.14 20.92
N CYS A 73 1.98 0.90 21.36
CA CYS A 73 2.30 0.59 22.76
C CYS A 73 3.71 1.04 23.17
N ILE A 74 4.69 0.97 22.27
CA ILE A 74 6.09 1.39 22.55
C ILE A 74 6.15 2.91 22.65
N GLY A 75 5.58 3.63 21.68
CA GLY A 75 5.58 5.09 21.67
C GLY A 75 4.90 5.66 22.92
N GLN A 76 3.72 5.14 23.26
CA GLN A 76 2.99 5.53 24.47
C GLN A 76 3.74 5.23 25.76
N THR A 77 4.40 4.06 25.83
CA THR A 77 5.22 3.69 26.98
C THR A 77 6.41 4.65 27.13
N LYS A 78 7.15 4.91 26.05
CA LYS A 78 8.28 5.84 26.07
C LYS A 78 7.86 7.26 26.45
N GLN A 79 6.68 7.71 26.05
CA GLN A 79 6.23 9.07 26.33
C GLN A 79 5.74 9.25 27.76
N PHE A 80 4.96 8.31 28.30
CA PHE A 80 4.24 8.51 29.57
C PHE A 80 4.73 7.63 30.72
N PHE A 81 5.54 6.61 30.43
CA PHE A 81 5.93 5.56 31.37
C PHE A 81 7.43 5.18 31.26
N ALA A 82 8.29 6.07 30.73
CA ALA A 82 9.70 5.77 30.45
C ALA A 82 10.50 5.27 31.67
N ASP A 83 10.24 5.83 32.86
CA ASP A 83 10.87 5.45 34.13
C ASP A 83 10.05 4.38 34.88
N GLY A 84 9.15 3.66 34.20
CA GLY A 84 8.37 2.56 34.76
C GLY A 84 7.26 2.94 35.74
N LYS A 85 7.14 4.20 36.19
CA LYS A 85 6.13 4.58 37.20
C LYS A 85 4.70 4.55 36.63
N LEU A 86 3.80 3.91 37.36
CA LEU A 86 2.40 3.69 36.99
C LEU A 86 1.48 4.51 37.91
N THR A 87 1.27 5.78 37.57
CA THR A 87 0.41 6.68 38.36
C THR A 87 -0.91 6.97 37.65
N LYS A 88 -1.92 7.38 38.42
CA LYS A 88 -3.23 7.78 37.89
C LYS A 88 -3.12 8.90 36.84
N ASP A 89 -2.26 9.89 37.09
CA ASP A 89 -2.09 11.04 36.20
C ASP A 89 -1.41 10.64 34.89
N ARG A 90 -0.44 9.73 34.92
CA ARG A 90 0.21 9.23 33.70
C ARG A 90 -0.75 8.43 32.83
N PHE A 91 -1.55 7.54 33.42
CA PHE A 91 -2.60 6.85 32.68
C PHE A 91 -3.64 7.83 32.11
N ARG A 92 -4.00 8.89 32.85
CA ARG A 92 -4.89 9.93 32.34
C ARG A 92 -4.30 10.64 31.12
N GLN A 93 -3.04 11.10 31.21
CA GLN A 93 -2.35 11.77 30.11
C GLN A 93 -2.19 10.87 28.89
N ALA A 94 -1.73 9.63 29.09
CA ALA A 94 -1.59 8.63 28.04
C ALA A 94 -2.92 8.32 27.35
N THR A 95 -4.01 8.19 28.13
CA THR A 95 -5.36 7.98 27.59
C THR A 95 -5.80 9.19 26.76
N ILE A 96 -5.63 10.42 27.26
CA ILE A 96 -6.04 11.64 26.53
C ILE A 96 -5.28 11.76 25.21
N ALA A 97 -3.96 11.56 25.23
CA ALA A 97 -3.13 11.60 24.02
C ALA A 97 -3.60 10.58 22.97
N ALA A 98 -3.95 9.37 23.40
CA ALA A 98 -4.53 8.37 22.52
C ALA A 98 -5.93 8.74 22.01
N GLN A 99 -6.80 9.28 22.87
CA GLN A 99 -8.14 9.72 22.45
C GLN A 99 -8.07 10.80 21.36
N LEU A 100 -7.13 11.74 21.43
CA LEU A 100 -6.94 12.77 20.39
C LEU A 100 -6.61 12.17 19.00
N GLN A 101 -5.96 11.00 18.95
CA GLN A 101 -5.74 10.28 17.69
C GLN A 101 -7.02 9.61 17.20
N PHE A 102 -7.73 8.90 18.09
CA PHE A 102 -8.99 8.23 17.75
C PHE A 102 -10.13 9.19 17.41
N GLU A 103 -10.13 10.43 17.92
CA GLU A 103 -11.16 11.42 17.61
C GLU A 103 -11.21 11.76 16.12
N ARG A 104 -10.09 11.66 15.42
CA ARG A 104 -9.99 11.86 13.97
C ARG A 104 -10.82 10.84 13.18
N LEU A 105 -11.12 9.70 13.78
CA LEU A 105 -11.91 8.63 13.19
C LEU A 105 -13.41 8.82 13.40
N ARG A 106 -13.82 9.67 14.36
CA ARG A 106 -15.25 9.94 14.62
C ARG A 106 -15.84 10.72 13.45
N GLY A 107 -17.10 10.43 13.13
CA GLY A 107 -17.80 11.08 12.02
C GLY A 107 -17.71 10.27 10.73
N PRO A 108 -17.16 10.79 9.64
CA PRO A 108 -17.33 10.23 8.28
C PRO A 108 -16.92 8.76 8.12
N TYR A 109 -16.05 8.20 8.96
CA TYR A 109 -15.44 6.87 8.75
C TYR A 109 -15.99 5.77 9.68
N PHE A 110 -16.41 6.12 10.90
CA PHE A 110 -16.91 5.13 11.88
C PHE A 110 -18.27 5.57 12.43
N ARG A 111 -19.24 5.75 11.51
CA ARG A 111 -20.66 5.97 11.79
C ARG A 111 -21.41 4.65 11.60
N GLY A 112 -22.09 4.18 12.64
CA GLY A 112 -23.00 3.05 12.57
C GLY A 112 -22.78 2.04 13.68
N ASN A 113 -23.56 0.97 13.62
CA ASN A 113 -23.42 -0.19 14.49
C ASN A 113 -22.60 -1.25 13.75
N TRP A 114 -21.63 -1.84 14.45
CA TRP A 114 -20.99 -3.08 14.03
C TRP A 114 -21.46 -4.21 14.96
N ALA A 115 -21.59 -5.40 14.39
CA ALA A 115 -22.04 -6.57 15.13
C ALA A 115 -20.98 -7.06 16.13
N ARG A 116 -19.70 -6.90 15.80
CA ARG A 116 -18.58 -7.30 16.65
C ARG A 116 -17.38 -6.38 16.50
N ALA A 117 -16.58 -6.32 17.56
CA ALA A 117 -15.23 -5.77 17.51
C ALA A 117 -14.21 -6.85 17.82
N VAL A 118 -13.13 -6.84 17.05
CA VAL A 118 -12.05 -7.81 17.12
C VAL A 118 -10.74 -7.04 17.22
N GLY A 119 -9.81 -7.55 18.01
CA GLY A 119 -8.49 -6.97 18.14
C GLY A 119 -7.41 -8.00 17.91
N SER A 120 -6.39 -7.60 17.16
CA SER A 120 -5.26 -8.44 16.77
C SER A 120 -3.97 -7.97 17.45
N SER A 121 -2.89 -8.69 17.16
CA SER A 121 -1.54 -8.41 17.65
C SER A 121 -1.30 -8.63 19.15
N GLY A 122 -0.03 -8.47 19.52
CA GLY A 122 0.47 -8.84 20.85
C GLY A 122 -0.14 -8.06 22.02
N THR A 123 -0.58 -6.82 21.79
CA THR A 123 -1.16 -5.97 22.84
C THR A 123 -2.55 -6.47 23.26
N VAL A 124 -3.45 -6.67 22.31
CA VAL A 124 -4.81 -7.14 22.60
C VAL A 124 -4.76 -8.55 23.16
N ASN A 125 -3.95 -9.44 22.58
CA ASN A 125 -3.80 -10.81 23.05
C ASN A 125 -3.25 -10.88 24.48
N ALA A 126 -2.28 -10.03 24.84
CA ALA A 126 -1.78 -9.95 26.21
C ALA A 126 -2.84 -9.41 27.17
N LEU A 127 -3.55 -8.34 26.81
CA LEU A 127 -4.62 -7.78 27.65
C LEU A 127 -5.74 -8.80 27.86
N HIS A 128 -6.16 -9.49 26.81
CA HIS A 128 -7.17 -10.55 26.89
C HIS A 128 -6.74 -11.67 27.85
N ALA A 129 -5.51 -12.18 27.71
CA ALA A 129 -4.97 -13.22 28.60
C ALA A 129 -4.94 -12.75 30.08
N ILE A 130 -4.43 -11.54 30.35
CA ILE A 130 -4.35 -10.99 31.70
C ILE A 130 -5.73 -10.75 32.30
N LEU A 131 -6.68 -10.25 31.51
CA LEU A 131 -8.05 -10.04 31.99
C LEU A 131 -8.70 -11.37 32.37
N ARG A 132 -8.54 -12.40 31.54
CA ARG A 132 -9.13 -13.72 31.77
C ARG A 132 -8.48 -14.45 32.94
N GLU A 133 -7.15 -14.54 32.95
CA GLU A 133 -6.39 -15.35 33.91
C GLU A 133 -6.15 -14.62 35.23
N GLY A 134 -5.99 -13.29 35.19
CA GLY A 134 -5.82 -12.44 36.37
C GLY A 134 -7.13 -12.04 37.05
N GLY A 135 -8.28 -12.52 36.58
CA GLY A 135 -9.59 -12.24 37.20
C GLY A 135 -10.04 -10.77 37.07
N PHE A 136 -9.52 -10.03 36.09
CA PHE A 136 -9.92 -8.64 35.85
C PHE A 136 -11.02 -8.53 34.78
N GLY A 137 -11.26 -9.57 33.99
CA GLY A 137 -12.26 -9.63 32.92
C GLY A 137 -13.66 -9.94 33.44
N ASP A 138 -14.63 -9.85 32.55
CA ASP A 138 -16.01 -10.30 32.80
C ASP A 138 -16.13 -11.73 32.24
N PRO A 139 -16.64 -12.72 33.01
CA PRO A 139 -16.68 -14.11 32.57
C PRO A 139 -17.42 -14.30 31.24
N GLY A 140 -16.82 -15.02 30.30
CA GLY A 140 -17.41 -15.31 28.99
C GLY A 140 -17.36 -14.17 27.98
N LEU A 141 -16.81 -13.00 28.35
CA LEU A 141 -16.59 -11.88 27.44
C LEU A 141 -15.11 -11.72 27.11
N GLY A 142 -14.84 -11.12 25.96
CA GLY A 142 -13.54 -10.61 25.57
C GLY A 142 -13.10 -9.39 26.40
N VAL A 143 -12.25 -8.55 25.82
CA VAL A 143 -11.78 -7.34 26.49
C VAL A 143 -12.92 -6.34 26.63
N THR A 144 -13.20 -5.86 27.84
CA THR A 144 -14.20 -4.81 28.10
C THR A 144 -13.56 -3.55 28.67
N ARG A 145 -14.21 -2.39 28.50
CA ARG A 145 -13.79 -1.12 29.12
C ARG A 145 -13.71 -1.24 30.65
N ALA A 146 -14.63 -1.97 31.26
CA ALA A 146 -14.67 -2.20 32.70
C ALA A 146 -13.46 -3.04 33.14
N GLY A 147 -13.16 -4.13 32.42
CA GLY A 147 -12.00 -4.97 32.69
C GLY A 147 -10.68 -4.20 32.59
N LEU A 148 -10.49 -3.42 31.53
CA LEU A 148 -9.31 -2.56 31.38
C LEU A 148 -9.19 -1.54 32.51
N LYS A 149 -10.31 -0.98 33.00
CA LYS A 149 -10.31 -0.06 34.15
C LYS A 149 -9.87 -0.77 35.44
N ARG A 150 -10.32 -2.01 35.67
CA ARG A 150 -9.90 -2.84 36.82
C ARG A 150 -8.40 -3.13 36.76
N LEU A 151 -7.90 -3.61 35.62
CA LEU A 151 -6.48 -3.88 35.40
C LEU A 151 -5.62 -2.63 35.58
N ARG A 152 -6.02 -1.49 35.00
CA ARG A 152 -5.32 -0.21 35.19
C ARG A 152 -5.22 0.17 36.66
N ASN A 153 -6.28 0.01 37.43
CA ASN A 153 -6.27 0.33 38.85
C ASN A 153 -5.35 -0.62 39.63
N ALA A 154 -5.27 -1.90 39.26
CA ALA A 154 -4.33 -2.86 39.83
C ALA A 154 -2.87 -2.47 39.49
N MET A 155 -2.58 -2.11 38.24
CA MET A 155 -1.27 -1.60 37.82
C MET A 155 -0.84 -0.36 38.61
N ILE A 156 -1.78 0.57 38.87
CA ILE A 156 -1.50 1.76 39.69
C ILE A 156 -1.16 1.38 41.14
N LYS A 157 -1.83 0.37 41.71
CA LYS A 157 -1.53 -0.13 43.06
C LYS A 157 -0.12 -0.75 43.14
N VAL A 158 0.31 -1.46 42.10
CA VAL A 158 1.68 -1.99 41.99
C VAL A 158 2.70 -0.85 41.84
N GLY A 159 2.32 0.21 41.12
CA GLY A 159 3.05 1.48 41.05
C GLY A 159 4.27 1.49 40.11
N HIS A 160 4.80 0.34 39.71
CA HIS A 160 5.95 0.25 38.81
C HIS A 160 5.84 -0.92 37.83
N ALA A 161 6.26 -0.71 36.57
CA ALA A 161 6.21 -1.70 35.50
C ALA A 161 6.99 -3.00 35.80
N ASP A 162 8.20 -2.88 36.34
CA ASP A 162 9.05 -4.04 36.67
C ASP A 162 8.50 -4.94 37.79
N LYS A 163 7.51 -4.45 38.53
CA LYS A 163 6.86 -5.19 39.62
C LYS A 163 5.55 -5.83 39.19
N LEU A 164 5.16 -5.70 37.91
CA LEU A 164 3.94 -6.28 37.40
C LEU A 164 4.11 -7.80 37.26
N ASP A 165 3.38 -8.52 38.10
CA ASP A 165 3.28 -9.97 38.05
C ASP A 165 1.80 -10.34 38.09
N PHE A 166 1.21 -10.50 36.91
CA PHE A 166 -0.19 -10.89 36.76
C PHE A 166 -0.25 -12.22 36.00
N PRO A 167 -1.15 -13.15 36.38
CA PRO A 167 -1.43 -14.31 35.54
C PRO A 167 -1.77 -13.90 34.10
N GLY A 168 -1.22 -14.61 33.11
CA GLY A 168 -1.33 -14.28 31.69
C GLY A 168 -0.36 -13.21 31.17
N LEU A 169 0.39 -12.51 32.04
CA LEU A 169 1.40 -11.54 31.62
C LEU A 169 2.73 -12.23 31.28
N LYS A 170 3.08 -12.24 29.98
CA LYS A 170 4.43 -12.66 29.55
C LYS A 170 5.45 -11.57 29.89
N SER A 171 6.63 -11.97 30.36
CA SER A 171 7.73 -11.05 30.71
C SER A 171 8.11 -10.10 29.57
N THR A 172 8.08 -10.58 28.33
CA THR A 172 8.36 -9.78 27.12
C THR A 172 7.33 -8.69 26.85
N ARG A 173 6.15 -8.74 27.48
CA ARG A 173 5.05 -7.77 27.31
C ARG A 173 4.95 -6.77 28.45
N ALA A 174 5.48 -7.08 29.64
CA ALA A 174 5.42 -6.20 30.81
C ALA A 174 5.94 -4.77 30.53
N PRO A 175 7.07 -4.56 29.82
CA PRO A 175 7.61 -3.21 29.60
C PRO A 175 6.66 -2.29 28.84
N VAL A 176 5.80 -2.82 27.95
CA VAL A 176 4.94 -2.03 27.05
C VAL A 176 3.45 -2.09 27.42
N LEU A 177 3.10 -2.81 28.49
CA LEU A 177 1.72 -3.08 28.87
C LEU A 177 0.93 -1.80 29.19
N ALA A 178 1.54 -0.85 29.92
CA ALA A 178 0.88 0.40 30.31
C ALA A 178 0.52 1.27 29.11
N GLY A 179 1.44 1.37 28.13
CA GLY A 179 1.19 2.06 26.87
C GLY A 179 0.07 1.38 26.08
N GLY A 180 0.16 0.06 25.89
CA GLY A 180 -0.84 -0.72 25.17
C GLY A 180 -2.25 -0.66 25.78
N LEU A 181 -2.34 -0.80 27.11
CA LEU A 181 -3.61 -0.63 27.84
C LEU A 181 -4.20 0.76 27.58
N SER A 182 -3.39 1.81 27.62
CA SER A 182 -3.86 3.18 27.45
C SER A 182 -4.42 3.43 26.06
N VAL A 183 -3.83 2.83 25.01
CA VAL A 183 -4.34 2.90 23.62
C VAL A 183 -5.69 2.20 23.51
N LEU A 184 -5.78 0.94 23.95
CA LEU A 184 -7.04 0.19 23.83
C LEU A 184 -8.15 0.83 24.69
N TYR A 185 -7.81 1.30 25.89
CA TYR A 185 -8.75 2.00 26.76
C TYR A 185 -9.25 3.31 26.13
N ALA A 186 -8.40 4.03 25.40
CA ALA A 186 -8.80 5.21 24.63
C ALA A 186 -9.72 4.86 23.46
N ALA A 187 -9.47 3.75 22.76
CA ALA A 187 -10.37 3.25 21.72
C ALA A 187 -11.78 3.00 22.28
N PHE A 188 -11.90 2.30 23.42
CA PHE A 188 -13.18 2.09 24.13
C PHE A 188 -13.88 3.37 24.59
N LYS A 189 -13.13 4.45 24.84
CA LYS A 189 -13.70 5.73 25.24
C LYS A 189 -14.18 6.58 24.06
N THR A 190 -13.71 6.27 22.85
CA THR A 190 -13.87 7.15 21.68
C THR A 190 -14.77 6.53 20.61
N LEU A 191 -14.67 5.22 20.45
CA LEU A 191 -15.47 4.40 19.56
C LEU A 191 -16.57 3.68 20.36
N PRO A 192 -17.76 3.43 19.79
CA PRO A 192 -18.84 2.67 20.44
C PRO A 192 -18.51 1.17 20.55
N LEU A 193 -17.47 0.83 21.31
CA LEU A 193 -17.04 -0.53 21.58
C LEU A 193 -17.65 -1.01 22.92
N THR A 194 -18.32 -2.15 22.88
CA THR A 194 -18.81 -2.84 24.09
C THR A 194 -17.79 -3.88 24.55
N GLU A 195 -17.28 -4.66 23.62
CA GLU A 195 -16.40 -5.79 23.82
C GLU A 195 -15.46 -5.94 22.62
N VAL A 196 -14.20 -6.30 22.85
CA VAL A 196 -13.22 -6.63 21.80
C VAL A 196 -12.71 -8.05 22.00
N ASN A 197 -12.97 -8.91 21.02
CA ASN A 197 -12.50 -10.29 21.01
C ASN A 197 -11.07 -10.39 20.46
N ALA A 198 -10.24 -11.27 21.01
CA ALA A 198 -8.89 -11.49 20.52
C ALA A 198 -8.89 -12.37 19.26
N ALA A 199 -8.24 -11.93 18.19
CA ALA A 199 -7.99 -12.73 16.99
C ALA A 199 -6.59 -13.37 17.00
N SER A 200 -6.49 -14.54 16.36
CA SER A 200 -5.23 -15.21 16.04
C SER A 200 -4.53 -14.58 14.86
N GLY A 201 -5.27 -14.30 13.78
CA GLY A 201 -4.76 -13.69 12.56
C GLY A 201 -4.45 -12.21 12.70
N ALA A 202 -3.45 -11.75 11.93
CA ALA A 202 -3.04 -10.36 11.82
C ALA A 202 -2.41 -10.12 10.43
N LEU A 203 -1.37 -9.28 10.38
CA LEU A 203 -0.69 -8.91 9.13
C LEU A 203 -0.10 -10.11 8.37
N ARG A 204 0.51 -11.07 9.06
CA ARG A 204 1.24 -12.18 8.40
C ARG A 204 0.31 -13.10 7.63
N GLU A 205 -0.80 -13.46 8.26
CA GLU A 205 -1.87 -14.26 7.66
C GLU A 205 -2.50 -13.47 6.50
N GLY A 206 -2.71 -12.16 6.70
CA GLY A 206 -3.16 -11.25 5.65
C GLY A 206 -2.29 -11.26 4.40
N VAL A 207 -0.97 -11.12 4.56
CA VAL A 207 0.01 -11.20 3.47
C VAL A 207 -0.03 -12.56 2.78
N MET A 208 -0.11 -13.65 3.55
CA MET A 208 -0.18 -15.00 2.98
C MET A 208 -1.43 -15.17 2.09
N TYR A 209 -2.60 -14.75 2.58
CA TYR A 209 -3.84 -14.78 1.77
C TYR A 209 -3.78 -13.82 0.58
N ASP A 210 -3.08 -12.69 0.70
CA ASP A 210 -2.87 -11.75 -0.40
C ASP A 210 -2.03 -12.35 -1.52
N LEU A 211 -0.90 -12.96 -1.18
CA LEU A 211 -0.04 -13.66 -2.13
C LEU A 211 -0.77 -14.81 -2.81
N LEU A 212 -1.52 -15.64 -2.06
CA LEU A 212 -2.34 -16.70 -2.64
C LEU A 212 -3.39 -16.15 -3.62
N GLY A 213 -3.97 -14.99 -3.33
CA GLY A 213 -4.91 -14.30 -4.22
C GLY A 213 -4.28 -13.84 -5.53
N ARG A 214 -3.03 -13.36 -5.49
CA ARG A 214 -2.28 -12.91 -6.69
C ARG A 214 -2.00 -14.04 -7.70
N TYR A 215 -1.86 -15.28 -7.22
CA TYR A 215 -1.74 -16.47 -8.09
C TYR A 215 -3.09 -17.06 -8.51
N GLY A 216 -4.20 -16.53 -7.99
CA GLY A 216 -5.56 -17.02 -8.20
C GLY A 216 -6.39 -16.14 -9.15
N LEU A 217 -7.66 -15.94 -8.80
CA LEU A 217 -8.68 -15.32 -9.67
C LEU A 217 -8.84 -13.79 -9.51
N GLU A 218 -8.26 -13.15 -8.48
CA GLU A 218 -8.48 -11.72 -8.19
C GLU A 218 -7.22 -11.03 -7.63
N ASP A 219 -6.46 -10.33 -8.49
CA ASP A 219 -5.42 -9.40 -8.05
C ASP A 219 -6.05 -8.07 -7.61
N VAL A 220 -5.92 -7.74 -6.32
CA VAL A 220 -6.44 -6.51 -5.70
C VAL A 220 -5.90 -5.27 -6.41
N ARG A 221 -4.68 -5.33 -6.95
CA ARG A 221 -4.04 -4.22 -7.66
C ARG A 221 -4.82 -3.83 -8.91
N GLU A 222 -5.37 -4.79 -9.65
CA GLU A 222 -6.24 -4.50 -10.80
C GLU A 222 -7.53 -3.79 -10.39
N GLY A 223 -8.12 -4.18 -9.25
CA GLY A 223 -9.23 -3.46 -8.63
C GLY A 223 -8.88 -2.01 -8.31
N THR A 224 -7.69 -1.78 -7.75
CA THR A 224 -7.17 -0.45 -7.44
C THR A 224 -6.98 0.40 -8.70
N ILE A 225 -6.40 -0.14 -9.78
CA ILE A 225 -6.26 0.58 -11.05
C ILE A 225 -7.63 0.98 -11.58
N ARG A 226 -8.58 0.04 -11.66
CA ARG A 226 -9.96 0.33 -12.13
C ARG A 226 -10.63 1.43 -11.31
N ALA A 227 -10.51 1.39 -9.99
CA ALA A 227 -11.07 2.42 -9.11
C ALA A 227 -10.46 3.81 -9.36
N LEU A 228 -9.16 3.90 -9.66
CA LEU A 228 -8.51 5.15 -10.04
C LEU A 228 -8.98 5.64 -11.42
N LEU A 229 -9.09 4.76 -12.41
CA LEU A 229 -9.58 5.10 -13.74
C LEU A 229 -11.00 5.69 -13.69
N GLU A 230 -11.88 5.07 -12.92
CA GLU A 230 -13.26 5.54 -12.71
C GLU A 230 -13.28 6.89 -11.98
N ARG A 231 -12.57 6.98 -10.85
CA ARG A 231 -12.54 8.19 -10.01
C ARG A 231 -12.05 9.43 -10.75
N PHE A 232 -11.04 9.27 -11.59
CA PHE A 232 -10.43 10.36 -12.35
C PHE A 232 -10.96 10.47 -13.79
N ARG A 233 -11.94 9.64 -14.17
CA ARG A 233 -12.60 9.65 -15.48
C ARG A 233 -11.62 9.58 -16.64
N VAL A 234 -10.69 8.62 -16.57
CA VAL A 234 -9.71 8.38 -17.62
C VAL A 234 -10.42 7.86 -18.89
N ASP A 235 -9.95 8.28 -20.07
CA ASP A 235 -10.40 7.75 -21.35
C ASP A 235 -9.95 6.28 -21.49
N LEU A 236 -10.89 5.36 -21.24
CA LEU A 236 -10.63 3.91 -21.23
C LEU A 236 -10.24 3.38 -22.60
N ASP A 237 -10.75 3.97 -23.69
CA ASP A 237 -10.42 3.54 -25.05
C ASP A 237 -8.97 3.92 -25.38
N GLN A 238 -8.53 5.10 -24.96
CA GLN A 238 -7.14 5.51 -25.13
C GLN A 238 -6.19 4.70 -24.25
N ALA A 239 -6.56 4.45 -23.00
CA ALA A 239 -5.82 3.57 -22.10
C ALA A 239 -5.60 2.19 -22.73
N ALA A 240 -6.67 1.55 -23.22
CA ALA A 240 -6.62 0.22 -23.84
C ALA A 240 -5.76 0.22 -25.13
N ARG A 241 -5.83 1.28 -25.94
CA ARG A 241 -4.97 1.43 -27.13
C ARG A 241 -3.49 1.45 -26.77
N VAL A 242 -3.11 2.29 -25.80
CA VAL A 242 -1.71 2.43 -25.35
C VAL A 242 -1.23 1.15 -24.68
N GLU A 243 -2.06 0.51 -23.86
CA GLU A 243 -1.74 -0.75 -23.20
C GLU A 243 -1.44 -1.85 -24.21
N ARG A 244 -2.33 -2.07 -25.17
CA ARG A 244 -2.14 -3.08 -26.23
C ARG A 244 -0.83 -2.85 -26.99
N THR A 245 -0.52 -1.60 -27.34
CA THR A 245 0.72 -1.28 -28.05
C THR A 245 1.95 -1.47 -27.14
N ALA A 246 1.88 -1.09 -25.86
CA ALA A 246 2.98 -1.26 -24.92
C ALA A 246 3.34 -2.74 -24.72
N LEU A 247 2.33 -3.60 -24.61
CA LEU A 247 2.51 -5.05 -24.51
C LEU A 247 3.05 -5.65 -25.82
N ALA A 248 2.56 -5.21 -26.98
CA ALA A 248 3.12 -5.63 -28.27
C ALA A 248 4.60 -5.21 -28.42
N CYS A 249 4.97 -4.01 -27.95
CA CYS A 249 6.36 -3.57 -27.92
C CYS A 249 7.21 -4.43 -26.98
N LEU A 250 6.67 -4.87 -25.84
CA LEU A 250 7.34 -5.79 -24.92
C LEU A 250 7.59 -7.15 -25.59
N ASP A 251 6.60 -7.69 -26.29
CA ASP A 251 6.71 -8.96 -27.02
C ASP A 251 7.78 -8.90 -28.10
N ALA A 252 7.89 -7.76 -28.81
CA ALA A 252 8.92 -7.55 -29.82
C ALA A 252 10.34 -7.32 -29.23
N ALA A 253 10.45 -6.80 -28.01
CA ALA A 253 11.73 -6.50 -27.34
C ALA A 253 12.36 -7.74 -26.67
N VAL A 254 12.52 -8.84 -27.43
CA VAL A 254 12.97 -10.14 -26.90
C VAL A 254 14.32 -10.11 -26.18
N ASP A 255 15.29 -9.37 -26.71
CA ASP A 255 16.67 -9.34 -26.18
C ASP A 255 16.82 -8.47 -24.92
N TRP A 256 15.77 -7.75 -24.52
CA TRP A 256 15.81 -6.79 -23.41
C TRP A 256 15.33 -7.36 -22.07
N PHE A 257 14.65 -8.49 -22.05
CA PHE A 257 14.03 -9.01 -20.83
C PHE A 257 14.25 -10.51 -20.72
N THR A 258 14.63 -10.98 -19.53
CA THR A 258 14.52 -12.40 -19.19
C THR A 258 13.05 -12.80 -19.08
N ASP A 259 12.76 -14.10 -19.09
CA ASP A 259 11.38 -14.60 -18.96
C ASP A 259 10.72 -14.09 -17.67
N GLU A 260 11.44 -14.15 -16.53
CA GLU A 260 10.97 -13.63 -15.24
C GLU A 260 10.72 -12.11 -15.27
N GLN A 261 11.58 -11.35 -15.95
CA GLN A 261 11.43 -9.90 -16.09
C GLN A 261 10.25 -9.53 -16.99
N ARG A 262 9.91 -10.37 -17.97
CA ARG A 262 8.85 -10.10 -18.94
C ARG A 262 7.48 -10.06 -18.28
N GLU A 263 7.18 -10.98 -17.36
CA GLU A 263 5.91 -10.98 -16.63
C GLU A 263 5.76 -9.70 -15.79
N LEU A 264 6.80 -9.33 -15.06
CA LEU A 264 6.81 -8.11 -14.25
C LEU A 264 6.70 -6.85 -15.13
N ALA A 265 7.41 -6.82 -16.26
CA ALA A 265 7.35 -5.72 -17.21
C ALA A 265 5.96 -5.56 -17.83
N ALA A 266 5.31 -6.67 -18.22
CA ALA A 266 3.96 -6.67 -18.76
C ALA A 266 2.98 -6.05 -17.76
N GLN A 267 3.06 -6.46 -16.49
CA GLN A 267 2.19 -5.95 -15.43
C GLN A 267 2.37 -4.44 -15.20
N TYR A 268 3.61 -3.95 -15.06
CA TYR A 268 3.84 -2.51 -14.90
C TYR A 268 3.50 -1.69 -16.13
N LEU A 269 3.78 -2.19 -17.34
CA LEU A 269 3.43 -1.51 -18.59
C LEU A 269 1.91 -1.40 -18.74
N SER A 270 1.18 -2.47 -18.42
CA SER A 270 -0.29 -2.47 -18.39
C SER A 270 -0.83 -1.38 -17.47
N TRP A 271 -0.46 -1.38 -16.19
CA TRP A 271 -0.93 -0.37 -15.24
C TRP A 271 -0.51 1.05 -15.62
N ALA A 272 0.74 1.25 -16.04
CA ALA A 272 1.24 2.57 -16.42
C ALA A 272 0.56 3.10 -17.68
N ALA A 273 0.29 2.23 -18.66
CA ALA A 273 -0.47 2.58 -19.85
C ALA A 273 -1.92 2.93 -19.52
N GLN A 274 -2.56 2.22 -18.61
CA GLN A 274 -3.90 2.57 -18.16
C GLN A 274 -3.93 3.94 -17.45
N LEU A 275 -2.92 4.22 -16.62
CA LEU A 275 -2.86 5.44 -15.80
C LEU A 275 -2.16 6.65 -16.46
N HIS A 276 -1.55 6.51 -17.65
CA HIS A 276 -0.67 7.56 -18.20
C HIS A 276 -1.36 8.93 -18.35
N GLU A 277 -2.68 8.93 -18.57
CA GLU A 277 -3.51 10.13 -18.72
C GLU A 277 -4.29 10.55 -17.47
N ILE A 278 -4.10 9.88 -16.33
CA ILE A 278 -4.82 10.20 -15.07
C ILE A 278 -4.65 11.66 -14.63
N GLY A 279 -3.50 12.27 -14.96
CA GLY A 279 -3.22 13.67 -14.66
C GLY A 279 -4.06 14.68 -15.44
N LEU A 280 -4.74 14.28 -16.52
CA LEU A 280 -5.60 15.18 -17.31
C LEU A 280 -6.80 15.69 -16.50
N ALA A 281 -7.23 14.93 -15.49
CA ALA A 281 -8.26 15.35 -14.55
C ALA A 281 -7.84 16.57 -13.69
N VAL A 282 -6.54 16.82 -13.54
CA VAL A 282 -6.00 17.98 -12.82
C VAL A 282 -5.72 19.14 -13.78
N GLY A 283 -5.09 18.86 -14.91
CA GLY A 283 -4.78 19.88 -15.90
C GLY A 283 -4.06 19.34 -17.13
N PHE A 284 -4.29 19.98 -18.28
CA PHE A 284 -3.72 19.58 -19.56
C PHE A 284 -2.19 19.79 -19.62
N HIS A 285 -1.71 20.93 -19.12
CA HIS A 285 -0.29 21.27 -19.18
C HIS A 285 0.49 20.47 -18.15
N GLY A 286 1.43 19.65 -18.62
CA GLY A 286 2.28 18.88 -17.72
C GLY A 286 1.57 17.71 -17.03
N TYR A 287 0.51 17.15 -17.62
CA TYR A 287 -0.28 16.08 -17.00
C TYR A 287 0.52 14.84 -16.57
N HIS A 288 1.68 14.55 -17.16
CA HIS A 288 2.60 13.52 -16.65
C HIS A 288 3.07 13.77 -15.20
N LYS A 289 3.28 15.04 -14.81
CA LYS A 289 3.60 15.43 -13.42
C LYS A 289 2.37 15.32 -12.51
N HIS A 290 1.21 15.68 -13.01
CA HIS A 290 -0.04 15.51 -12.27
C HIS A 290 -0.38 14.03 -12.09
N GLY A 291 -0.11 13.21 -13.10
CA GLY A 291 -0.29 11.76 -13.05
C GLY A 291 0.62 11.12 -12.02
N ASP A 292 1.92 11.46 -12.03
CA ASP A 292 2.85 11.09 -10.95
C ASP A 292 2.33 11.51 -9.58
N TYR A 293 1.95 12.78 -9.41
CA TYR A 293 1.41 13.28 -8.14
C TYR A 293 0.17 12.49 -7.69
N VAL A 294 -0.79 12.26 -8.58
CA VAL A 294 -2.01 11.52 -8.26
C VAL A 294 -1.68 10.09 -7.87
N VAL A 295 -0.90 9.36 -8.68
CA VAL A 295 -0.55 7.96 -8.39
C VAL A 295 0.25 7.87 -7.11
N ARG A 296 1.28 8.72 -6.91
CA ARG A 296 2.17 8.69 -5.75
C ARG A 296 1.49 9.03 -4.42
N ASN A 297 0.44 9.83 -4.45
CA ASN A 297 -0.26 10.29 -3.23
C ASN A 297 -1.66 9.67 -3.08
N SER A 298 -2.05 8.74 -3.95
CA SER A 298 -3.29 7.98 -3.81
C SER A 298 -3.10 6.82 -2.85
N THR A 299 -4.18 6.43 -2.16
CA THR A 299 -4.25 5.13 -1.51
C THR A 299 -4.36 4.06 -2.58
N MET A 300 -3.41 3.13 -2.63
CA MET A 300 -3.34 2.07 -3.65
C MET A 300 -3.34 0.67 -3.03
N PRO A 301 -4.52 0.14 -2.62
CA PRO A 301 -4.63 -1.21 -2.07
C PRO A 301 -3.92 -2.27 -2.91
N GLY A 302 -3.15 -3.13 -2.26
CA GLY A 302 -2.36 -4.18 -2.89
C GLY A 302 -0.98 -3.75 -3.39
N PHE A 303 -0.69 -2.44 -3.45
CA PHE A 303 0.63 -1.93 -3.82
C PHE A 303 1.48 -1.65 -2.57
N SER A 304 2.72 -2.11 -2.58
CA SER A 304 3.76 -1.61 -1.68
C SER A 304 4.18 -0.19 -2.07
N ASN A 305 4.89 0.50 -1.16
CA ASN A 305 5.40 1.85 -1.42
C ASN A 305 6.38 1.87 -2.59
N ASP A 306 7.17 0.79 -2.76
CA ASP A 306 8.17 0.70 -3.81
C ASP A 306 7.47 0.42 -5.17
N GLU A 307 6.48 -0.48 -5.21
CA GLU A 307 5.68 -0.72 -6.43
C GLU A 307 4.93 0.54 -6.88
N GLN A 308 4.28 1.25 -5.95
CA GLN A 308 3.59 2.50 -6.24
C GLN A 308 4.56 3.59 -6.74
N ALA A 309 5.77 3.65 -6.17
CA ALA A 309 6.79 4.60 -6.60
C ALA A 309 7.30 4.32 -8.02
N VAL A 310 7.51 3.04 -8.37
CA VAL A 310 7.86 2.59 -9.73
C VAL A 310 6.74 3.00 -10.71
N LEU A 311 5.49 2.68 -10.40
CA LEU A 311 4.34 2.99 -11.25
C LEU A 311 4.17 4.50 -11.46
N ALA A 312 4.26 5.28 -10.39
CA ALA A 312 4.22 6.74 -10.47
C ALA A 312 5.38 7.31 -11.30
N ALA A 313 6.58 6.74 -11.19
CA ALA A 313 7.72 7.14 -12.01
C ALA A 313 7.52 6.80 -13.49
N LEU A 314 6.98 5.63 -13.85
CA LEU A 314 6.62 5.31 -15.24
C LEU A 314 5.62 6.33 -15.80
N VAL A 315 4.58 6.67 -15.04
CA VAL A 315 3.60 7.72 -15.41
C VAL A 315 4.28 9.09 -15.51
N LEU A 316 5.26 9.42 -14.66
CA LEU A 316 6.01 10.67 -14.76
C LEU A 316 6.77 10.77 -16.08
N VAL A 317 7.39 9.68 -16.51
CA VAL A 317 8.31 9.67 -17.65
C VAL A 317 7.73 9.06 -18.93
N HIS A 318 6.42 8.81 -19.00
CA HIS A 318 5.78 8.41 -20.26
C HIS A 318 5.88 9.48 -21.37
N ARG A 319 6.30 10.70 -21.03
CA ARG A 319 6.62 11.78 -21.98
C ARG A 319 7.65 12.76 -21.42
N ARG A 320 8.16 13.66 -22.28
CA ARG A 320 9.16 14.70 -21.94
C ARG A 320 10.49 14.07 -21.47
N LYS A 321 11.26 14.72 -20.61
CA LYS A 321 12.61 14.28 -20.20
C LYS A 321 12.57 12.95 -19.44
N LEU A 322 13.31 11.94 -19.92
CA LEU A 322 13.48 10.63 -19.27
C LEU A 322 14.58 10.67 -18.19
N ALA A 323 15.74 11.25 -18.50
CA ALA A 323 16.84 11.38 -17.54
C ALA A 323 16.49 12.39 -16.44
N ARG A 324 16.09 11.88 -15.27
CA ARG A 324 15.69 12.68 -14.10
C ARG A 324 16.11 12.01 -12.79
N PRO A 325 16.32 12.79 -11.71
CA PRO A 325 16.64 12.24 -10.39
C PRO A 325 15.59 11.24 -9.87
N GLU A 326 14.31 11.46 -10.17
CA GLU A 326 13.22 10.58 -9.76
C GLU A 326 13.32 9.18 -10.37
N VAL A 327 13.95 9.06 -11.56
CA VAL A 327 14.21 7.79 -12.24
C VAL A 327 15.43 7.08 -11.66
N GLU A 328 16.48 7.83 -11.33
CA GLU A 328 17.72 7.29 -10.75
C GLU A 328 17.53 6.76 -9.32
N GLN A 329 16.46 7.19 -8.64
CA GLN A 329 16.14 6.86 -7.26
C GLN A 329 14.94 5.93 -7.11
N VAL A 330 14.44 5.33 -8.19
CA VAL A 330 13.33 4.38 -8.13
C VAL A 330 13.72 3.20 -7.25
N PRO A 331 12.97 2.92 -6.15
CA PRO A 331 13.35 1.89 -5.20
C PRO A 331 13.02 0.49 -5.75
N GLY A 332 13.77 -0.51 -5.29
CA GLY A 332 13.46 -1.92 -5.56
C GLY A 332 13.65 -2.38 -7.01
N MET A 333 14.16 -1.53 -7.90
CA MET A 333 14.23 -1.82 -9.33
C MET A 333 15.59 -1.43 -9.95
N ASN A 334 16.10 -2.28 -10.84
CA ASN A 334 17.28 -1.98 -11.64
C ASN A 334 16.98 -0.84 -12.63
N LEU A 335 17.87 0.14 -12.74
CA LEU A 335 17.69 1.34 -13.56
C LEU A 335 17.53 1.04 -15.05
N ASP A 336 18.28 0.08 -15.60
CA ASP A 336 18.19 -0.28 -17.01
C ASP A 336 16.87 -1.00 -17.30
N PHE A 337 16.45 -1.90 -16.40
CA PHE A 337 15.15 -2.55 -16.48
C PHE A 337 14.00 -1.52 -16.47
N PHE A 338 14.04 -0.55 -15.56
CA PHE A 338 13.07 0.55 -15.53
C PHE A 338 13.09 1.38 -16.82
N ARG A 339 14.27 1.77 -17.30
CA ARG A 339 14.42 2.58 -18.53
C ARG A 339 13.87 1.86 -19.76
N ARG A 340 14.10 0.55 -19.88
CA ARG A 340 13.53 -0.27 -20.96
C ARG A 340 12.00 -0.21 -20.95
N MET A 341 11.35 -0.45 -19.80
CA MET A 341 9.90 -0.31 -19.67
C MET A 341 9.43 1.12 -20.00
N ALA A 342 10.11 2.14 -19.47
CA ALA A 342 9.75 3.53 -19.73
C ALA A 342 9.79 3.85 -21.24
N VAL A 343 10.77 3.35 -21.99
CA VAL A 343 10.82 3.53 -23.44
C VAL A 343 9.67 2.84 -24.15
N LEU A 344 9.37 1.58 -23.82
CA LEU A 344 8.25 0.87 -24.46
C LEU A 344 6.91 1.62 -24.24
N LEU A 345 6.66 2.12 -23.03
CA LEU A 345 5.50 2.94 -22.72
C LEU A 345 5.47 4.24 -23.56
N ARG A 346 6.61 4.92 -23.69
CA ARG A 346 6.72 6.16 -24.47
C ARG A 346 6.44 5.95 -25.94
N LEU A 347 6.99 4.87 -26.52
CA LEU A 347 6.72 4.49 -27.92
C LEU A 347 5.23 4.21 -28.12
N ALA A 348 4.62 3.44 -27.21
CA ALA A 348 3.20 3.14 -27.27
C ALA A 348 2.30 4.39 -27.20
N VAL A 349 2.65 5.36 -26.34
CA VAL A 349 1.94 6.65 -26.27
C VAL A 349 2.08 7.44 -27.57
N HIS A 350 3.27 7.51 -28.16
CA HIS A 350 3.50 8.21 -29.42
C HIS A 350 2.72 7.58 -30.58
N MET A 351 2.72 6.24 -30.69
CA MET A 351 1.98 5.51 -31.72
C MET A 351 0.46 5.73 -31.65
N ASN A 352 -0.07 6.03 -30.46
CA ASN A 352 -1.50 6.22 -30.22
C ASN A 352 -1.89 7.68 -29.98
N ARG A 353 -1.00 8.65 -30.25
CA ARG A 353 -1.24 10.07 -29.96
C ARG A 353 -2.45 10.64 -30.70
N ASN A 354 -2.72 10.16 -31.91
CA ASN A 354 -3.85 10.59 -32.73
C ASN A 354 -5.22 10.06 -32.26
N ARG A 355 -5.25 9.18 -31.24
CA ARG A 355 -6.45 8.52 -30.71
C ARG A 355 -7.29 7.83 -31.78
N SER A 356 -6.63 7.35 -32.85
CA SER A 356 -7.30 6.70 -33.97
C SER A 356 -7.96 5.39 -33.54
N TRP A 357 -9.17 5.16 -34.05
CA TRP A 357 -9.88 3.89 -33.96
C TRP A 357 -9.37 2.85 -34.98
N ARG A 358 -8.65 3.31 -36.02
CA ARG A 358 -8.01 2.42 -36.99
C ARG A 358 -6.85 1.68 -36.32
N PRO A 359 -6.62 0.41 -36.66
CA PRO A 359 -5.46 -0.32 -36.18
C PRO A 359 -4.17 0.44 -36.53
N PRO A 360 -3.14 0.41 -35.66
CA PRO A 360 -1.83 0.93 -36.01
C PRO A 360 -1.28 0.19 -37.24
N PRO A 361 -0.39 0.83 -38.03
CA PRO A 361 0.29 0.13 -39.11
C PRO A 361 1.13 -1.04 -38.56
N ASP A 362 1.54 -1.96 -39.43
CA ASP A 362 2.46 -3.04 -39.07
C ASP A 362 3.86 -2.47 -38.81
N ILE A 363 4.12 -2.12 -37.55
CA ILE A 363 5.39 -1.56 -37.09
C ILE A 363 6.25 -2.70 -36.55
N THR A 364 7.48 -2.82 -37.06
CA THR A 364 8.47 -3.75 -36.51
C THR A 364 9.34 -3.03 -35.50
N LEU A 365 9.51 -3.61 -34.31
CA LEU A 365 10.41 -3.13 -33.26
C LEU A 365 11.51 -4.15 -33.02
N VAL A 366 12.76 -3.72 -33.03
CA VAL A 366 13.92 -4.52 -32.62
C VAL A 366 14.71 -3.73 -31.58
N ALA A 367 14.87 -4.30 -30.39
CA ALA A 367 15.56 -3.64 -29.28
C ALA A 367 16.77 -4.48 -28.84
N ARG A 368 17.98 -3.93 -28.95
CA ARG A 368 19.24 -4.63 -28.65
C ARG A 368 20.26 -3.69 -28.01
N GLY A 369 20.83 -4.10 -26.89
CA GLY A 369 21.74 -3.24 -26.14
C GLY A 369 21.05 -1.90 -25.80
N PRO A 370 21.65 -0.74 -26.12
CA PRO A 370 21.02 0.57 -25.94
C PRO A 370 20.13 1.01 -27.13
N SER A 371 20.12 0.27 -28.23
CA SER A 371 19.51 0.70 -29.49
C SER A 371 18.12 0.11 -29.70
N ILE A 372 17.21 0.93 -30.22
CA ILE A 372 15.86 0.60 -30.63
C ILE A 372 15.72 0.95 -32.11
N ASP A 373 15.39 -0.02 -32.95
CA ASP A 373 15.08 0.16 -34.35
C ASP A 373 13.57 0.00 -34.56
N LEU A 374 12.91 1.06 -35.01
CA LEU A 374 11.48 1.12 -35.24
C LEU A 374 11.20 1.30 -36.74
N ARG A 375 10.67 0.26 -37.38
CA ARG A 375 10.44 0.24 -38.82
C ARG A 375 8.96 0.30 -39.15
N PHE A 376 8.59 1.29 -39.95
CA PHE A 376 7.24 1.48 -40.46
C PHE A 376 7.10 0.84 -41.85
N PRO A 377 5.86 0.60 -42.33
CA PRO A 377 5.64 0.20 -43.71
C PRO A 377 6.21 1.23 -44.69
N GLU A 378 6.69 0.77 -45.84
CA GLU A 378 7.25 1.61 -46.89
C GLU A 378 6.29 2.74 -47.28
N GLY A 379 6.80 3.98 -47.37
CA GLY A 379 6.02 5.18 -47.69
C GLY A 379 5.10 5.69 -46.57
N TYR A 380 4.98 4.99 -45.43
CA TYR A 380 4.09 5.42 -44.34
C TYR A 380 4.53 6.75 -43.71
N LEU A 381 5.83 6.89 -43.41
CA LEU A 381 6.36 8.10 -42.75
C LEU A 381 6.35 9.32 -43.66
N GLU A 382 6.46 9.12 -44.99
CA GLU A 382 6.31 10.18 -45.99
C GLU A 382 4.88 10.73 -46.01
N GLN A 383 3.89 9.84 -45.87
CA GLN A 383 2.47 10.21 -45.79
C GLN A 383 2.07 10.75 -44.40
N ASN A 384 2.88 10.49 -43.36
CA ASN A 384 2.60 10.87 -41.98
C ASN A 384 3.79 11.66 -41.36
N PRO A 385 4.11 12.86 -41.89
CA PRO A 385 5.30 13.62 -41.49
C PRO A 385 5.28 14.05 -40.02
N LEU A 386 4.10 14.23 -39.42
CA LEU A 386 3.96 14.52 -37.99
C LEU A 386 4.41 13.34 -37.11
N THR A 387 4.15 12.11 -37.55
CA THR A 387 4.61 10.91 -36.85
C THR A 387 6.13 10.82 -36.88
N LEU A 388 6.74 11.06 -38.05
CA LEU A 388 8.19 11.09 -38.18
C LEU A 388 8.82 12.16 -37.28
N ALA A 389 8.29 13.39 -37.30
CA ALA A 389 8.77 14.47 -36.45
C ALA A 389 8.66 14.13 -34.95
N ASP A 390 7.55 13.52 -34.53
CA ASP A 390 7.34 13.11 -33.14
C ASP A 390 8.38 12.08 -32.66
N PHE A 391 8.72 11.08 -33.49
CA PHE A 391 9.74 10.10 -33.12
C PHE A 391 11.17 10.62 -33.23
N GLN A 392 11.46 11.56 -34.13
CA GLN A 392 12.76 12.26 -34.16
C GLN A 392 12.98 13.07 -32.87
N ASP A 393 11.93 13.79 -32.43
CA ASP A 393 11.90 14.47 -31.14
C ASP A 393 12.11 13.51 -29.96
N GLU A 394 11.54 12.31 -30.06
CA GLU A 394 11.69 11.27 -29.06
C GLU A 394 13.11 10.72 -29.00
N ALA A 395 13.74 10.44 -30.15
CA ALA A 395 15.13 9.99 -30.22
C ALA A 395 16.08 10.94 -29.51
N GLN A 396 15.91 12.26 -29.68
CA GLN A 396 16.70 13.27 -28.98
C GLN A 396 16.50 13.24 -27.45
N ARG A 397 15.30 12.89 -26.97
CA ARG A 397 15.00 12.81 -25.53
C ARG A 397 15.55 11.56 -24.87
N LEU A 398 15.77 10.49 -25.64
CA LEU A 398 16.33 9.22 -25.17
C LEU A 398 17.85 9.27 -25.05
N GLY A 399 18.54 10.04 -25.90
CA GLY A 399 20.01 10.17 -25.90
C GLY A 399 20.63 10.45 -24.52
N PRO A 400 20.15 11.43 -23.73
CA PRO A 400 20.67 11.69 -22.38
C PRO A 400 20.50 10.54 -21.37
N ALA A 401 19.63 9.57 -21.65
CA ALA A 401 19.47 8.35 -20.86
C ALA A 401 20.33 7.18 -21.36
N GLY A 402 21.16 7.39 -22.39
CA GLY A 402 22.03 6.38 -22.99
C GLY A 402 21.29 5.41 -23.92
N LEU A 403 20.17 5.84 -24.52
CA LEU A 403 19.34 5.02 -25.41
C LEU A 403 19.27 5.69 -26.79
N GLU A 404 19.30 4.87 -27.83
CA GLU A 404 19.34 5.29 -29.23
C GLU A 404 18.09 4.80 -29.95
N LEU A 405 17.30 5.70 -30.52
CA LEU A 405 16.12 5.35 -31.32
C LEU A 405 16.37 5.70 -32.79
N THR A 406 16.30 4.68 -33.64
CA THR A 406 16.30 4.80 -35.09
C THR A 406 14.90 4.53 -35.61
N VAL A 407 14.46 5.35 -36.57
CA VAL A 407 13.13 5.28 -37.16
C VAL A 407 13.31 5.16 -38.67
N GLY A 408 12.80 4.07 -39.25
CA GLY A 408 13.00 3.70 -40.65
C GLY A 408 11.71 3.39 -41.38
#